data_AF-A0A920K3W9-F1
#
_entry.id   AF-A0A920K3W9-F1
#
_cell.length_a   1.000
_cell.length_b   1.000
_cell.length_c   1.000
_cell.angle_alpha   90.00
_cell.angle_beta   90.00
_cell.angle_gamma   90.00
#
_symmetry.space_group_name_H-M   'P 1'
#
loop_
_entity.id
_entity.type
_entity.pdbx_description
1 polymer ?
#
loop_
_entity_poly.entity_id
_entity_poly.type
_entity_poly.pdbx_seq_one_letter_code
_entity_poly.pdbx_strand_id
1 'polypeptide(L)'
;MLNTGFFININYLEINKIIMSILKNYFKQNSVMHSFSSCQWPIGDPQEKDFHFCEADTVAGKPYCQSHCDVAYIDEKELKKEKEAQKNRRIAA
;
A
#
# COMPACT_ATOMS: atom_id res chain seq x y z
N MET A 1 -21.75 19.89 51.31
CA MET A 1 -20.39 19.53 50.88
C MET A 1 -20.46 19.09 49.43
N LEU A 2 -20.27 20.00 48.49
CA LEU A 2 -20.30 19.67 47.06
C LEU A 2 -19.01 18.94 46.74
N ASN A 3 -19.14 17.63 46.59
CA ASN A 3 -18.09 16.74 46.15
C ASN A 3 -17.77 17.13 44.71
N THR A 4 -16.75 17.95 44.51
CA THR A 4 -16.29 18.37 43.19
C THR A 4 -15.79 17.14 42.46
N GLY A 5 -16.66 16.54 41.65
CA GLY A 5 -16.26 15.63 40.60
C GLY A 5 -15.16 16.34 39.81
N PHE A 6 -13.95 15.83 39.91
CA PHE A 6 -12.81 16.22 39.11
C PHE A 6 -13.11 15.75 37.69
N PHE A 7 -13.99 16.48 37.00
CA PHE A 7 -14.29 16.29 35.59
C PHE A 7 -12.98 16.51 34.83
N ILE A 8 -12.40 15.42 34.36
CA ILE A 8 -11.32 15.42 33.37
C ILE A 8 -11.89 16.05 32.09
N ASN A 9 -11.93 17.39 32.04
CA ASN A 9 -12.37 18.14 30.87
C ASN A 9 -11.18 18.27 29.92
N ILE A 10 -10.71 17.13 29.40
CA ILE A 10 -9.77 17.13 28.30
C ILE A 10 -10.59 17.57 27.07
N ASN A 11 -10.35 18.79 26.59
CA ASN A 11 -11.03 19.35 25.44
C ASN A 11 -10.95 18.37 24.25
N TYR A 12 -12.06 18.18 23.53
CA TYR A 12 -12.13 17.34 22.32
C TYR A 12 -10.98 17.60 21.34
N LEU A 13 -10.53 18.86 21.22
CA LEU A 13 -9.36 19.24 20.41
C LEU A 13 -8.05 18.63 20.94
N GLU A 14 -7.84 18.56 22.25
CA GLU A 14 -6.66 17.90 22.84
C GLU A 14 -6.73 16.38 22.68
N ILE A 15 -7.92 15.78 22.83
CA ILE A 15 -8.12 14.36 22.54
C ILE A 15 -7.80 14.05 21.08
N ASN A 16 -8.29 14.86 20.13
CA ASN A 16 -7.99 14.67 18.72
C ASN A 16 -6.51 14.83 18.40
N LYS A 17 -5.81 15.80 19.02
CA LYS A 17 -4.36 15.95 18.87
C LYS A 17 -3.62 14.70 19.35
N ILE A 18 -3.99 14.16 20.50
CA ILE A 18 -3.40 12.95 21.06
C ILE A 18 -3.68 11.74 20.14
N ILE A 19 -4.92 11.53 19.72
CA ILE A 19 -5.31 10.45 18.81
C ILE A 19 -4.54 10.56 17.49
N MET A 20 -4.48 11.74 16.88
CA MET A 20 -3.73 11.95 15.64
C MET A 20 -2.23 11.70 15.82
N SER A 21 -1.65 12.06 16.97
CA SER A 21 -0.25 11.77 17.29
C SER A 21 0.01 10.26 17.41
N ILE A 22 -0.87 9.55 18.12
CA ILE A 22 -0.79 8.09 18.27
C ILE A 22 -0.93 7.39 16.91
N LEU A 23 -1.90 7.80 16.08
CA LEU A 23 -2.09 7.25 14.75
C LEU A 23 -0.86 7.52 13.85
N LYS A 24 -0.32 8.74 13.86
CA LYS A 24 0.91 9.07 13.10
C LYS A 24 2.09 8.19 13.53
N ASN A 25 2.27 7.98 14.83
CA ASN A 25 3.34 7.12 15.34
C ASN A 25 3.11 5.65 14.97
N TYR A 26 1.87 5.15 15.08
CA TYR A 26 1.50 3.80 14.65
C TYR A 26 1.80 3.58 13.16
N PHE A 27 1.39 4.50 12.28
CA PHE A 27 1.70 4.40 10.85
C PHE A 27 3.19 4.46 10.57
N LYS A 28 3.95 5.31 11.28
CA LYS A 28 5.41 5.39 11.13
C LYS A 28 6.14 4.13 11.61
N GLN A 29 5.65 3.52 12.69
CA GLN A 29 6.22 2.29 13.24
C GLN A 29 5.86 1.06 12.39
N ASN A 30 4.71 1.09 11.69
CA ASN A 30 4.25 0.02 10.81
C ASN A 30 4.51 0.29 9.33
N SER A 31 5.17 1.39 8.97
CA SER A 31 5.61 1.61 7.60
C SER A 31 6.81 0.73 7.33
N VAL A 32 6.56 -0.49 6.87
CA VAL A 32 7.61 -1.38 6.38
C VAL A 32 7.99 -0.90 4.98
N MET A 33 8.82 0.15 4.91
CA MET A 33 9.45 0.53 3.66
C MET A 33 10.54 -0.49 3.37
N HIS A 34 10.18 -1.56 2.68
CA HIS A 34 11.14 -2.57 2.25
C HIS A 34 12.03 -1.97 1.14
N SER A 35 13.26 -1.58 1.49
CA SER A 35 14.28 -1.20 0.51
C SER A 35 15.02 -2.45 0.06
N PHE A 36 14.61 -3.04 -1.06
CA PHE A 36 15.34 -4.11 -1.72
C PHE A 36 16.33 -3.51 -2.72
N SER A 37 17.55 -4.04 -2.79
CA SER A 37 18.53 -3.63 -3.80
C SER A 37 18.29 -4.30 -5.16
N SER A 38 17.69 -5.49 -5.16
CA SER A 38 17.38 -6.29 -6.35
C SER A 38 15.88 -6.58 -6.48
N CYS A 39 15.44 -6.79 -7.72
CA CYS A 39 14.04 -6.98 -8.10
C CYS A 39 13.42 -8.27 -7.53
N GLN A 40 12.36 -8.14 -6.73
CA GLN A 40 11.70 -9.29 -6.08
C GLN A 40 10.67 -10.00 -6.98
N TRP A 41 10.85 -9.95 -8.31
CA TRP A 41 9.91 -10.60 -9.25
C TRP A 41 10.22 -12.09 -9.38
N PRO A 42 9.28 -12.99 -9.08
CA PRO A 42 9.51 -14.43 -9.15
C PRO A 42 9.57 -14.91 -10.59
N ILE A 43 10.57 -15.75 -10.89
CA ILE A 43 10.73 -16.41 -12.17
C ILE A 43 10.71 -17.92 -11.91
N GLY A 44 9.77 -18.61 -12.54
CA GLY A 44 9.53 -20.05 -12.36
C GLY A 44 8.53 -20.37 -11.25
N ASP A 45 8.34 -21.67 -11.01
CA ASP A 45 7.49 -22.20 -9.93
C ASP A 45 8.34 -22.40 -8.66
N PRO A 46 7.90 -21.94 -7.47
CA PRO A 46 8.63 -22.13 -6.21
C PRO A 46 9.01 -23.57 -5.85
N GLN A 47 8.36 -24.58 -6.44
CA GLN A 47 8.65 -26.00 -6.21
C GLN A 47 9.74 -26.54 -7.15
N GLU A 48 10.13 -25.77 -8.17
CA GLU A 48 11.13 -26.16 -9.17
C GLU A 48 12.52 -25.64 -8.81
N LYS A 49 13.55 -26.36 -9.24
CA LYS A 49 14.95 -26.02 -8.92
C LYS A 49 15.43 -24.71 -9.53
N ASP A 50 14.80 -24.30 -10.63
CA ASP A 50 15.16 -23.10 -11.38
C ASP A 50 14.41 -21.85 -10.86
N PHE A 51 13.68 -21.95 -9.75
CA PHE A 51 13.05 -20.80 -9.12
C PHE A 51 14.08 -19.78 -8.66
N HIS A 52 13.92 -18.54 -9.11
CA HIS A 52 14.75 -17.42 -8.68
C HIS A 52 13.99 -16.10 -8.77
N PHE A 53 14.57 -15.06 -8.18
CA PHE A 53 14.09 -13.69 -8.35
C PHE A 53 14.91 -12.96 -9.40
N CYS A 54 14.31 -11.97 -10.04
CA CYS A 54 15.01 -11.10 -10.96
C CYS A 54 16.18 -10.36 -10.28
N GLU A 55 17.34 -10.32 -10.93
CA GLU A 55 18.54 -9.72 -10.32
C GLU A 55 18.75 -8.24 -10.69
N ALA A 56 17.83 -7.64 -11.46
CA ALA A 56 17.92 -6.25 -11.87
C ALA A 56 17.69 -5.26 -10.70
N ASP A 57 18.23 -4.06 -10.83
CA ASP A 57 18.06 -2.99 -9.83
C ASP A 57 16.60 -2.58 -9.66
N THR A 58 16.23 -2.30 -8.41
CA THR A 58 14.88 -1.84 -8.06
C THR A 58 14.64 -0.38 -8.41
N VAL A 59 13.39 -0.06 -8.69
CA VAL A 59 12.93 1.33 -8.73
C VAL A 59 12.79 1.85 -7.30
N ALA A 60 13.24 3.07 -7.03
CA ALA A 60 13.18 3.68 -5.70
C ALA A 60 11.77 3.61 -5.09
N GLY A 61 11.68 3.04 -3.89
CA GLY A 61 10.41 2.88 -3.16
C GLY A 61 9.52 1.75 -3.69
N LYS A 62 9.99 0.92 -4.62
CA LYS A 62 9.28 -0.24 -5.16
C LYS A 62 10.15 -1.51 -5.05
N PRO A 63 9.55 -2.70 -4.95
CA PRO A 63 10.30 -3.94 -4.82
C PRO A 63 10.79 -4.50 -6.17
N TYR A 64 10.43 -3.88 -7.30
CA TYR A 64 10.67 -4.41 -8.64
C TYR A 64 11.50 -3.46 -9.49
N CYS A 65 12.19 -3.99 -10.50
CA CYS A 65 12.80 -3.20 -11.57
C CYS A 65 11.71 -2.57 -12.46
N GLN A 66 12.09 -1.67 -13.37
CA GLN A 66 11.12 -0.96 -14.21
C GLN A 66 10.21 -1.91 -15.00
N SER A 67 10.80 -2.89 -15.70
CA SER A 67 10.04 -3.85 -16.52
C SER A 67 9.00 -4.61 -15.70
N HIS A 68 9.34 -5.04 -14.49
CA HIS A 68 8.41 -5.79 -13.65
C HIS A 68 7.43 -4.86 -12.91
N CYS A 69 7.75 -3.58 -12.73
CA CYS A 69 6.77 -2.58 -12.29
C CYS A 69 5.66 -2.42 -13.33
N ASP A 70 6.00 -2.36 -14.62
CA ASP A 70 5.02 -2.18 -15.70
C ASP A 70 4.05 -3.37 -15.79
N VAL A 71 4.49 -4.57 -15.38
CA VAL A 71 3.63 -5.76 -15.29
C VAL A 71 2.83 -5.78 -13.98
N ALA A 72 3.46 -5.44 -12.85
CA ALA A 72 2.85 -5.52 -11.53
C ALA A 72 1.77 -4.47 -11.29
N TYR A 73 1.94 -3.28 -11.86
CA TYR A 73 1.09 -2.12 -11.58
C TYR A 73 0.30 -1.74 -12.83
N ILE A 74 -1.03 -1.83 -12.73
CA ILE A 74 -1.94 -1.37 -13.77
C ILE A 74 -2.40 0.06 -13.43
N ASP A 75 -2.42 0.94 -14.42
CA ASP A 75 -3.01 2.27 -14.26
C ASP A 75 -4.54 2.16 -14.06
N GLU A 76 -5.06 2.73 -12.97
CA GLU A 76 -6.48 2.69 -12.64
C GLU A 76 -7.37 3.29 -13.73
N LYS A 77 -6.89 4.32 -14.45
CA LYS A 77 -7.63 4.95 -15.55
C LYS A 77 -7.76 3.98 -16.72
N GLU A 78 -6.68 3.28 -17.06
CA GLU A 78 -6.69 2.27 -18.11
C GLU A 78 -7.59 1.10 -17.72
N LEU A 79 -7.54 0.63 -16.47
CA LEU A 79 -8.47 -0.38 -15.95
C LEU A 79 -9.94 0.05 -16.07
N LYS A 80 -10.25 1.32 -15.76
CA LYS A 80 -11.62 1.85 -15.89
C LYS A 80 -12.08 1.87 -17.34
N LYS A 81 -11.24 2.35 -18.26
CA LYS A 81 -11.53 2.37 -19.70
C LYS A 81 -11.77 0.96 -20.24
N GLU A 82 -10.94 -0.01 -19.86
CA GLU A 82 -11.09 -1.40 -20.32
C GLU A 82 -12.38 -2.04 -19.80
N LYS A 83 -12.75 -1.81 -18.55
CA LYS A 83 -14.04 -2.25 -17.99
C LYS A 83 -15.22 -1.64 -18.72
N GLU A 84 -15.15 -0.36 -19.05
CA GLU A 84 -16.21 0.34 -19.78
C GLU A 84 -16.32 -0.15 -21.23
N ALA A 85 -15.19 -0.36 -21.92
CA ALA A 85 -15.16 -0.97 -23.24
C ALA A 85 -15.73 -2.40 -23.22
N GLN A 86 -15.41 -3.20 -22.20
CA GLN A 86 -15.94 -4.55 -22.03
C GLN A 86 -17.45 -4.54 -21.78
N LYS A 87 -17.96 -3.61 -20.95
CA LYS A 87 -19.39 -3.41 -20.75
C LYS A 87 -20.09 -3.08 -22.06
N ASN A 88 -19.53 -2.16 -22.85
CA ASN A 88 -20.10 -1.77 -24.14
C ASN A 88 -20.15 -2.94 -25.12
N ARG A 89 -19.11 -3.78 -25.17
CA ARG A 89 -19.09 -5.01 -25.98
C ARG A 89 -20.20 -5.98 -25.59
N ARG A 90 -20.49 -6.12 -24.29
CA ARG A 90 -21.56 -7.00 -23.79
C ARG A 90 -22.97 -6.49 -24.08
N ILE A 91 -23.16 -5.18 -24.17
CA ILE A 91 -24.46 -4.59 -24.54
C ILE A 91 -24.71 -4.73 -26.06
N ALA A 92 -23.63 -4.77 -26.85
CA ALA A 92 -23.70 -4.88 -28.30
C ALA A 92 -23.75 -6.33 -28.83
N ALA A 93 -23.62 -7.33 -27.96
CA ALA A 93 -23.68 -8.76 -28.29
C ALA A 93 -25.04 -9.34 -27.88
#